data_AF-A0A9P0KA23-F1
#
_entry.id   AF-A0A9P0KA23-F1
#
_cell.length_a   1.000
_cell.length_b   1.000
_cell.length_c   1.000
_cell.angle_alpha   90.00
_cell.angle_beta   90.00
_cell.angle_gamma   90.00
#
_symmetry.space_group_name_H-M   'P 1'
#
loop_
_entity.id
_entity.type
_entity.pdbx_description
1 polymer ?
#
loop_
_entity_poly.entity_id
_entity_poly.type
_entity_poly.pdbx_seq_one_letter_code
_entity_poly.pdbx_strand_id
1 'polypeptide(L)' 'MEIFLRSLGDPGFQQGVAVDLDVNQSTVSRTLITVSEAVYSKRNNWITFPNTNDSLGVAINEWANTKRMPVS' A
#
# COMPACT_ATOMS: atom_id res chain seq x y z
N MET A 1 3.76 7.64 -4.14
CA MET A 1 4.45 7.16 -2.93
C MET A 1 5.45 8.16 -2.36
N GLU A 2 6.06 9.02 -3.17
CA GLU A 2 7.10 9.97 -2.73
C GLU A 2 6.71 10.85 -1.52
N ILE A 3 5.54 11.52 -1.56
CA ILE A 3 5.08 12.37 -0.46
C ILE A 3 4.88 11.57 0.83
N PHE A 4 4.33 10.37 0.73
CA PHE A 4 4.13 9.48 1.87
C PHE A 4 5.46 9.01 2.46
N LEU A 5 6.41 8.59 1.61
CA LEU A 5 7.75 8.19 2.05
C LEU A 5 8.52 9.35 2.69
N ARG A 6 8.40 10.56 2.13
CA ARG A 6 8.96 11.79 2.70
C ARG A 6 8.30 12.11 4.05
N SER A 7 6.99 11.93 4.16
CA SER A 7 6.28 12.09 5.42
C SER A 7 6.73 11.09 6.48
N LEU A 8 7.08 9.86 6.11
CA LEU A 8 7.60 8.86 7.04
C LEU A 8 9.07 9.13 7.45
N GLY A 9 9.89 9.63 6.53
CA GLY A 9 11.33 9.80 6.72
C GLY A 9 11.77 11.16 7.28
N ASP A 10 10.92 12.18 7.21
CA ASP A 10 11.26 13.56 7.59
C ASP A 10 10.25 14.14 8.59
N PRO A 11 10.61 14.21 9.89
CA PRO A 11 9.78 14.86 10.92
C PRO A 11 9.50 16.34 10.64
N GLY A 12 10.43 17.05 9.99
CA GLY A 12 10.25 18.46 9.61
C GLY A 12 9.18 18.63 8.53
N PHE A 13 9.07 17.66 7.62
CA PHE A 13 7.97 17.61 6.66
C PHE A 13 6.61 17.39 7.34
N GLN A 14 6.54 16.49 8.34
CA GLN A 14 5.30 16.30 9.12
C GLN A 14 4.90 17.57 9.88
N GLN A 15 5.89 18.32 10.40
CA GLN A 15 5.63 19.59 11.08
C GLN A 15 5.04 20.63 10.13
N GLY A 16 5.54 20.73 8.88
CA GLY A 16 4.97 21.61 7.86
C GLY A 16 3.50 21.27 7.57
N VAL A 17 3.21 19.98 7.35
CA VAL A 17 1.83 19.50 7.13
C VAL A 17 0.93 19.78 8.33
N ALA A 18 1.46 19.65 9.55
CA ALA A 18 0.72 19.94 10.77
C ALA A 18 0.32 21.42 10.87
N VAL A 19 1.23 22.33 10.48
CA VAL A 19 0.96 23.78 10.43
C VAL A 19 -0.09 24.10 9.36
N ASP A 20 0.04 23.55 8.16
CA ASP A 20 -0.87 23.81 7.04
C ASP A 20 -2.32 23.34 7.34
N LEU A 21 -2.45 22.31 8.17
CA LEU A 21 -3.74 21.72 8.56
C LEU A 21 -4.25 22.20 9.92
N ASP A 22 -3.52 23.08 10.61
CA ASP A 22 -3.81 23.56 11.98
C ASP A 22 -4.06 22.41 12.98
N VAL A 23 -3.18 21.40 12.94
CA VAL A 23 -3.23 20.24 13.85
C VAL A 23 -1.88 20.04 14.54
N ASN A 24 -1.90 19.24 15.61
CA ASN A 24 -0.65 18.79 16.22
C ASN A 24 0.06 17.79 15.31
N GLN A 25 1.40 17.88 15.21
CA GLN A 25 2.22 16.95 14.42
C GLN A 25 2.02 15.49 14.84
N SER A 26 1.71 15.20 16.11
CA SER A 26 1.37 13.86 16.57
C SER A 26 0.11 13.30 15.88
N THR A 27 -0.84 14.14 15.48
CA THR A 27 -2.04 13.74 14.73
C THR A 27 -1.67 13.34 13.31
N VAL A 28 -0.77 14.09 12.66
CA VAL A 28 -0.21 13.74 11.35
C VAL A 28 0.52 12.40 11.44
N SER A 29 1.40 12.24 12.43
CA SER A 29 2.16 11.01 12.66
C SER A 29 1.26 9.79 12.86
N ARG A 30 0.25 9.87 13.75
CA ARG A 30 -0.74 8.80 13.96
C ARG A 30 -1.46 8.43 12.68
N THR A 31 -1.89 9.43 11.91
CA THR A 31 -2.59 9.20 10.64
C THR A 31 -1.72 8.45 9.64
N LEU A 32 -0.45 8.85 9.50
CA LEU A 32 0.50 8.18 8.62
C LEU A 32 0.74 6.72 9.03
N ILE A 33 0.82 6.43 10.34
CA ILE A 33 0.93 5.06 10.85
C ILE A 33 -0.30 4.25 10.45
N THR A 34 -1.50 4.76 10.69
CA THR A 34 -2.75 4.07 10.32
C THR A 34 -2.82 3.76 8.83
N VAL A 35 -2.44 4.71 7.97
CA VAL A 35 -2.39 4.49 6.52
C VAL A 35 -1.34 3.43 6.17
N SER A 36 -0.16 3.48 6.80
CA SER A 36 0.92 2.50 6.59
C SER A 36 0.44 1.08 6.92
N GLU A 37 -0.23 0.91 8.05
CA GLU A 37 -0.78 -0.38 8.49
C GLU A 37 -1.86 -0.88 7.54
N ALA A 38 -2.77 0.00 7.10
CA ALA A 38 -3.82 -0.34 6.15
C ALA A 38 -3.22 -0.82 4.81
N VAL A 39 -2.22 -0.11 4.28
CA VAL A 39 -1.48 -0.50 3.06
C VAL A 39 -0.79 -1.85 3.28
N TYR A 40 -0.08 -2.01 4.39
CA TYR A 40 0.64 -3.25 4.72
C TYR A 40 -0.30 -4.44 4.87
N SER A 41 -1.50 -4.26 5.42
CA SER A 41 -2.51 -5.32 5.57
C SER A 41 -3.01 -5.85 4.23
N LYS A 42 -3.00 -5.02 3.18
CA LYS A 42 -3.46 -5.38 1.83
C LYS A 42 -2.37 -6.01 0.98
N ARG A 43 -1.11 -6.02 1.42
CA ARG A 43 0.05 -6.49 0.63
C ARG A 43 -0.13 -7.91 0.08
N ASN A 44 -0.76 -8.80 0.86
CA ASN A 44 -0.97 -10.20 0.48
C ASN A 44 -2.01 -10.36 -0.65
N ASN A 45 -2.79 -9.30 -0.95
CA ASN A 45 -3.76 -9.27 -2.04
C ASN A 45 -3.23 -8.54 -3.28
N TRP A 46 -1.99 -8.08 -3.26
CA TRP A 46 -1.39 -7.39 -4.41
C TRP A 46 -1.02 -8.39 -5.49
N ILE A 47 -1.08 -7.92 -6.74
CA ILE A 47 -0.62 -8.69 -7.89
C ILE A 47 0.88 -8.89 -7.72
N THR A 48 1.28 -10.12 -7.44
CA THR A 48 2.68 -10.52 -7.43
C THR A 48 3.02 -10.99 -8.83
N PHE A 49 3.97 -10.32 -9.48
CA PHE A 49 4.46 -10.80 -10.77
C PHE A 49 5.38 -12.01 -10.54
N PRO A 50 5.06 -13.17 -11.12
CA PRO A 50 5.90 -14.35 -11.01
C PRO A 50 7.25 -14.07 -11.68
N ASN A 51 8.33 -14.44 -10.99
CA ASN A 51 9.71 -14.23 -11.45
C ASN A 51 10.37 -15.54 -11.94
N THR A 52 9.62 -16.64 -11.96
CA THR A 52 10.03 -17.94 -12.48
C THR A 52 8.91 -18.56 -13.30
N ASN A 53 9.26 -19.46 -14.22
CA ASN A 53 8.25 -20.19 -15.01
C ASN A 53 7.33 -21.04 -14.11
N ASP A 54 7.85 -21.59 -13.02
CA ASP A 54 7.06 -22.38 -12.07
C ASP A 54 6.03 -21.51 -11.33
N SER A 55 6.44 -20.32 -10.86
CA SER A 55 5.52 -19.38 -10.21
C SER A 55 4.48 -18.81 -11.17
N LEU A 56 4.82 -18.70 -12.47
CA LEU A 56 3.89 -18.30 -13.52
C LEU A 56 2.79 -19.35 -13.72
N GLY A 57 3.15 -20.64 -13.77
CA GLY A 57 2.18 -21.73 -13.90
C GLY A 57 1.19 -21.77 -12.72
N VAL A 58 1.68 -21.56 -11.50
CA VAL A 58 0.83 -21.48 -10.29
C VAL A 58 -0.12 -20.28 -10.36
N ALA A 59 0.39 -19.09 -10.71
CA ALA A 59 -0.42 -17.88 -10.81
C ALA A 59 -1.52 -17.97 -11.89
N ILE A 60 -1.23 -18.60 -13.03
CA ILE A 60 -2.22 -18.85 -14.09
C ILE A 60 -3.35 -19.74 -13.57
N ASN A 61 -3.02 -20.82 -12.87
CA ASN A 61 -4.00 -21.75 -12.31
C ASN A 61 -4.85 -21.09 -11.22
N GLU A 62 -4.25 -20.33 -10.31
CA GLU A 62 -4.97 -19.57 -9.28
C GLU A 62 -5.92 -18.54 -9.90
N TRP A 63 -5.47 -17.82 -10.93
CA TRP A 63 -6.28 -16.83 -11.63
C TRP A 63 -7.48 -17.46 -12.35
N ALA A 64 -7.26 -18.57 -13.06
CA ALA A 64 -8.32 -19.32 -13.73
C ALA A 64 -9.38 -19.86 -12.75
N ASN A 65 -8.96 -20.31 -11.56
CA ASN A 65 -9.85 -20.82 -10.53
C ASN A 65 -10.65 -19.72 -9.82
N THR A 66 -10.08 -18.53 -9.66
CA THR A 66 -10.67 -17.42 -8.90
C THR A 66 -11.57 -16.53 -9.74
N LYS A 67 -11.32 -16.43 -11.04
CA LYS A 67 -12.07 -15.59 -11.98
C LYS A 67 -12.77 -16.47 -13.01
N ARG A 68 -13.96 -16.97 -12.68
CA ARG A 68 -14.91 -17.37 -13.73
C ARG A 68 -15.20 -16.13 -14.57
N MET A 69 -14.61 -16.03 -15.76
CA MET A 69 -15.10 -15.08 -16.75
C MET A 69 -16.58 -15.44 -17.01
N PRO A 70 -17.52 -14.48 -16.90
CA PRO A 70 -18.88 -14.75 -17.34
C PRO A 70 -18.82 -15.02 -18.84
N VAL A 71 -19.11 -16.25 -19.23
CA VAL A 71 -19.40 -16.60 -20.61
C VAL A 71 -20.70 -15.90 -20.97
N SER A 72 -20.61 -14.95 -21.90
CA SER A 72 -21.74 -14.29 -22.57
C SER A 72 -22.54 -15.27 -23.39
#